data_AF-S4R9V2-F1
#
_entry.id   AF-S4R9V2-F1
#
_cell.length_a   1.000
_cell.length_b   1.000
_cell.length_c   1.000
_cell.angle_alpha   90.00
_cell.angle_beta   90.00
_cell.angle_gamma   90.00
#
_symmetry.space_group_name_H-M   'P 1'
#
loop_
_entity.id
_entity.type
_entity.pdbx_description
1 polymer ?
#
loop_
_entity_poly.entity_id
_entity_poly.type
_entity_poly.pdbx_seq_one_letter_code
_entity_poly.pdbx_strand_id
1 'polypeptide(L)'
;MMAPLLEQELSVLLRGQAVPYTQSDVSPPQGAPTDAVALRTNVCYIIAAVILNDKNEVLLTQEAKPSCRGRWYLPAGRLERRESLVQGLQREVREETGLECEPYTLLRVEESGLRWVRFVFLATVTGGKLKTEAEADEESLQACWWDRVCPLPLRGRDMLGLVGAAVAYARLPRHPHALPSELPCPVVCLRATVAVCFCSIEEGMVYVLGCGDREVDPHLPVTVCGLSQAEASSSIQTAITRLLQKVWPSPPKIHARMLGLLGIQHLAGVGVDGGADGICFNILITISPTKPLGGTDGGCELPVVKDPSFCWHKVEGEDIKKELASRIDAKALIPIN
;
A
#
# COMPACT_ATOMS: atom_id res chain seq x y z
N MET A 1 0.82 -24.12 19.58
CA MET A 1 -0.53 -23.70 19.16
C MET A 1 -0.45 -22.21 18.87
N MET A 2 -1.04 -21.71 17.79
CA MET A 2 -1.12 -20.27 17.58
C MET A 2 -1.91 -19.62 18.71
N ALA A 3 -1.47 -18.45 19.17
CA ALA A 3 -2.33 -17.61 19.98
C ALA A 3 -3.46 -17.07 19.08
N PRO A 4 -4.72 -17.16 19.51
CA PRO A 4 -5.89 -16.71 18.74
C PRO A 4 -5.78 -15.27 18.20
N LEU A 5 -5.00 -14.41 18.88
CA LEU A 5 -4.81 -13.00 18.53
C LEU A 5 -4.09 -12.81 17.19
N LEU A 6 -3.04 -13.59 16.90
CA LEU A 6 -2.27 -13.44 15.66
C LEU A 6 -3.06 -13.93 14.42
N GLU A 7 -3.87 -14.98 14.56
CA GLU A 7 -4.79 -15.41 13.50
C GLU A 7 -5.88 -14.36 13.24
N GLN A 8 -6.40 -13.74 14.31
CA GLN A 8 -7.38 -12.67 14.19
C GLN A 8 -6.79 -11.46 13.45
N GLU A 9 -5.59 -11.03 13.81
CA GLU A 9 -4.88 -9.97 13.09
C GLU A 9 -4.71 -10.32 11.60
N LEU A 10 -4.20 -11.51 11.30
CA LEU A 10 -4.02 -11.98 9.92
C LEU A 10 -5.34 -12.00 9.14
N SER A 11 -6.43 -12.48 9.74
CA SER A 11 -7.77 -12.48 9.13
C SER A 11 -8.26 -11.07 8.79
N VAL A 12 -8.03 -10.09 9.67
CA VAL A 12 -8.38 -8.68 9.42
C VAL A 12 -7.58 -8.13 8.23
N LEU A 13 -6.27 -8.34 8.19
CA LEU A 13 -5.42 -7.84 7.11
C LEU A 13 -5.75 -8.50 5.77
N LEU A 14 -6.03 -9.80 5.75
CA LEU A 14 -6.45 -10.52 4.55
C LEU A 14 -7.79 -10.04 3.98
N ARG A 15 -8.63 -9.35 4.76
CA ARG A 15 -9.83 -8.66 4.25
C ARG A 15 -9.55 -7.26 3.71
N GLY A 16 -8.28 -6.83 3.69
CA GLY A 16 -7.89 -5.47 3.32
C GLY A 16 -8.17 -4.40 4.38
N GLN A 17 -8.54 -4.83 5.60
CA GLN A 17 -8.71 -3.95 6.75
C GLN A 17 -7.36 -3.73 7.45
N ALA A 18 -7.35 -2.90 8.49
CA ALA A 18 -6.15 -2.62 9.27
C ALA A 18 -6.35 -2.88 10.77
N VAL A 19 -5.23 -3.14 11.44
CA VAL A 19 -5.12 -3.22 12.90
C VAL A 19 -4.39 -1.97 13.38
N PRO A 20 -4.84 -1.32 14.48
CA PRO A 20 -4.19 -0.13 15.02
C PRO A 20 -2.68 -0.30 15.18
N TYR A 21 -1.92 0.77 14.93
CA TYR A 21 -0.49 0.79 15.20
C TYR A 21 -0.29 0.89 16.71
N THR A 22 0.49 -0.02 17.28
CA THR A 22 0.80 -0.06 18.72
C THR A 22 2.26 0.27 18.97
N GLN A 23 3.17 -0.44 18.31
CA GLN A 23 4.61 -0.33 18.52
C GLN A 23 5.40 -0.71 17.26
N SER A 24 6.73 -0.54 17.33
CA SER A 24 7.68 -0.95 16.29
C SER A 24 8.64 -2.03 16.80
N ASP A 25 8.77 -3.11 16.05
CA ASP A 25 9.70 -4.21 16.36
C ASP A 25 11.09 -3.99 15.77
N VAL A 26 11.13 -3.29 14.63
CA VAL A 26 12.35 -2.98 13.90
C VAL A 26 12.37 -1.49 13.58
N SER A 27 13.36 -0.80 14.12
CA SER A 27 13.53 0.64 13.95
C SER A 27 14.78 0.94 13.10
N PRO A 28 14.84 2.13 12.47
CA PRO A 28 16.06 2.62 11.87
C PRO A 28 17.22 2.73 12.89
N PRO A 29 18.49 2.73 12.44
CA PRO A 29 19.65 2.93 13.31
C PRO A 29 19.58 4.23 14.13
N GLN A 30 20.18 4.24 15.32
CA GLN A 30 20.12 5.37 16.28
C GLN A 30 20.48 6.73 15.64
N GLY A 31 19.69 7.76 15.96
CA GLY A 31 19.87 9.14 15.48
C GLY A 31 18.89 9.57 14.38
N ALA A 32 18.11 8.65 13.81
CA ALA A 32 16.95 9.01 13.01
C ALA A 32 15.81 9.45 13.94
N PRO A 33 15.30 10.68 13.83
CA PRO A 33 14.09 11.03 14.55
C PRO A 33 12.97 10.10 14.10
N THR A 34 12.32 9.40 15.05
CA THR A 34 10.93 8.98 14.88
C THR A 34 10.03 10.20 15.06
N ASP A 35 10.39 11.31 14.41
CA ASP A 35 9.60 12.52 14.44
C ASP A 35 8.21 12.16 13.96
N ALA A 36 7.21 12.71 14.64
CA ALA A 36 5.84 12.65 14.21
C ALA A 36 5.75 12.97 12.70
N VAL A 37 5.19 12.04 11.94
CA VAL A 37 4.97 12.24 10.52
C VAL A 37 3.90 13.29 10.36
N ALA A 38 4.23 14.33 9.59
CA ALA A 38 3.37 15.48 9.39
C ALA A 38 3.32 15.83 7.90
N LEU A 39 2.11 15.85 7.37
CA LEU A 39 1.85 16.23 5.99
C LEU A 39 2.34 17.65 5.72
N ARG A 40 2.89 17.84 4.51
CA ARG A 40 3.47 19.11 4.04
C ARG A 40 4.70 19.58 4.83
N THR A 41 5.24 18.73 5.72
CA THR A 41 6.45 19.03 6.50
C THR A 41 7.57 18.06 6.15
N ASN A 42 7.42 16.78 6.49
CA ASN A 42 8.46 15.75 6.27
C ASN A 42 8.04 14.66 5.27
N VAL A 43 6.75 14.61 4.92
CA VAL A 43 6.17 13.75 3.88
C VAL A 43 5.26 14.52 2.93
N CYS A 44 5.14 14.00 1.71
CA CYS A 44 4.30 14.49 0.63
C CYS A 44 3.49 13.34 0.07
N TYR A 45 2.18 13.33 0.33
CA TYR A 45 1.28 12.36 -0.26
C TYR A 45 0.54 12.98 -1.44
N ILE A 46 0.51 12.25 -2.55
CA ILE A 46 -0.18 12.62 -3.79
C ILE A 46 -1.38 11.71 -3.95
N ILE A 47 -2.52 12.27 -4.31
CA ILE A 47 -3.72 11.51 -4.64
C ILE A 47 -3.98 11.66 -6.13
N ALA A 48 -4.35 10.58 -6.81
CA ALA A 48 -4.72 10.61 -8.20
C ALA A 48 -5.97 9.75 -8.44
N ALA A 49 -6.88 10.26 -9.26
CA ALA A 49 -8.09 9.55 -9.68
C ALA A 49 -7.92 9.02 -11.11
N VAL A 50 -8.23 7.74 -11.32
CA VAL A 50 -8.56 7.22 -12.64
C VAL A 50 -10.05 6.94 -12.66
N ILE A 51 -10.78 7.67 -13.50
CA ILE A 51 -12.22 7.55 -13.65
C ILE A 51 -12.51 7.14 -15.09
N LEU A 52 -13.26 6.07 -15.26
CA LEU A 52 -13.72 5.55 -16.55
C LEU A 52 -15.22 5.79 -16.67
N ASN A 53 -15.68 6.28 -17.82
CA ASN A 53 -17.11 6.29 -18.14
C ASN A 53 -17.53 4.97 -18.83
N ASP A 54 -18.81 4.84 -19.12
CA ASP A 54 -19.39 3.65 -19.77
C ASP A 54 -18.79 3.35 -21.16
N LYS A 55 -18.17 4.33 -21.81
CA LYS A 55 -17.47 4.18 -23.09
C LYS A 55 -15.99 3.78 -22.93
N ASN A 56 -15.52 3.55 -21.70
CA ASN A 56 -14.11 3.37 -21.35
C ASN A 56 -13.23 4.58 -21.75
N GLU A 57 -13.80 5.78 -21.79
CA GLU A 57 -13.04 7.02 -21.88
C GLU A 57 -12.58 7.41 -20.47
N VAL A 58 -11.43 8.08 -20.39
CA VAL A 58 -10.77 8.45 -19.13
C VAL A 58 -11.03 9.92 -18.85
N LEU A 59 -11.43 10.26 -17.63
CA LEU A 59 -11.50 11.66 -17.21
C LEU A 59 -10.09 12.25 -17.08
N LEU A 60 -9.83 13.32 -17.82
CA LEU A 60 -8.60 14.11 -17.73
C LEU A 60 -8.92 15.57 -17.41
N THR A 61 -7.95 16.24 -16.79
CA THR A 61 -7.97 17.68 -16.56
C THR A 61 -6.83 18.35 -17.34
N GLN A 62 -7.06 19.60 -17.75
CA GLN A 62 -6.06 20.42 -18.42
C GLN A 62 -5.43 21.40 -17.43
N GLU A 63 -4.11 21.29 -17.26
CA GLU A 63 -3.32 21.99 -16.26
C GLU A 63 -3.36 23.52 -16.44
N ALA A 64 -3.61 24.25 -15.35
CA ALA A 64 -3.49 25.70 -15.30
C ALA A 64 -2.07 26.19 -14.89
N LYS A 65 -1.32 25.34 -14.17
CA LYS A 65 0.00 25.65 -13.57
C LYS A 65 1.04 26.04 -14.62
N PRO A 66 1.81 27.13 -14.44
CA PRO A 66 2.72 27.66 -15.47
C PRO A 66 3.73 26.64 -16.05
N SER A 67 4.24 25.72 -15.22
CA SER A 67 5.24 24.73 -15.63
C SER A 67 4.71 23.66 -16.60
N CYS A 68 3.40 23.43 -16.62
CA CYS A 68 2.74 22.42 -17.45
C CYS A 68 1.44 22.93 -18.08
N ARG A 69 1.25 24.24 -18.17
CA ARG A 69 -0.01 24.86 -18.60
C ARG A 69 -0.45 24.33 -19.96
N GLY A 70 -1.73 23.98 -20.06
CA GLY A 70 -2.33 23.45 -21.29
C GLY A 70 -2.06 21.97 -21.55
N ARG A 71 -1.23 21.31 -20.74
CA ARG A 71 -1.05 19.85 -20.81
C ARG A 71 -2.15 19.11 -20.07
N TRP A 72 -2.40 17.87 -20.45
CA TRP A 72 -3.46 17.03 -19.89
C TRP A 72 -2.91 15.98 -18.93
N TYR A 73 -3.62 15.74 -17.83
CA TYR A 73 -3.27 14.74 -16.84
C TYR A 73 -4.50 14.16 -16.15
N LEU A 74 -4.30 13.11 -15.35
CA LEU A 74 -5.32 12.61 -14.43
C LEU A 74 -5.62 13.67 -13.36
N PRO A 75 -6.86 13.76 -12.84
CA PRO A 75 -7.15 14.59 -11.69
C PRO A 75 -6.27 14.15 -10.52
N ALA A 76 -5.40 15.04 -10.04
CA ALA A 76 -4.37 14.68 -9.08
C ALA A 76 -3.74 15.89 -8.39
N GLY A 77 -3.60 15.78 -7.07
CA GLY A 77 -2.92 16.79 -6.27
C GLY A 77 -2.39 16.28 -4.96
N ARG A 78 -1.98 17.23 -4.11
CA ARG A 78 -1.29 16.93 -2.85
C ARG A 78 -2.33 16.82 -1.74
N LEU A 79 -2.21 15.78 -0.92
CA LEU A 79 -3.01 15.68 0.29
C LEU A 79 -2.74 16.88 1.22
N GLU A 80 -3.80 17.50 1.71
CA GLU A 80 -3.79 18.57 2.70
C GLU A 80 -3.70 18.03 4.12
N ARG A 81 -3.47 18.92 5.08
CA ARG A 81 -3.48 18.53 6.50
C ARG A 81 -4.93 18.29 6.93
N ARG A 82 -5.13 17.28 7.78
CA ARG A 82 -6.43 16.96 8.39
C ARG A 82 -7.50 16.44 7.41
N GLU A 83 -7.11 16.05 6.19
CA GLU A 83 -8.00 15.32 5.28
C GLU A 83 -7.58 13.86 5.15
N SER A 84 -8.54 12.95 5.04
CA SER A 84 -8.26 11.55 4.70
C SER A 84 -7.91 11.41 3.22
N LEU A 85 -7.31 10.28 2.83
CA LEU A 85 -6.99 10.00 1.42
C LEU A 85 -8.22 10.08 0.51
N VAL A 86 -9.38 9.65 1.03
CA VAL A 86 -10.66 9.69 0.31
C VAL A 86 -11.16 11.12 0.16
N GLN A 87 -11.11 11.91 1.24
CA GLN A 87 -11.49 13.32 1.20
C GLN A 87 -10.61 14.11 0.22
N GLY A 88 -9.30 13.88 0.24
CA GLY A 88 -8.37 14.49 -0.73
C GLY A 88 -8.69 14.10 -2.17
N LEU A 89 -9.01 12.83 -2.44
CA LEU A 89 -9.44 12.39 -3.77
C LEU A 89 -10.68 13.15 -4.25
N GLN A 90 -11.71 13.22 -3.40
CA GLN A 90 -12.97 13.88 -3.72
C GLN A 90 -12.80 15.38 -3.96
N ARG A 91 -11.97 16.03 -3.13
CA ARG A 91 -11.64 17.45 -3.25
C ARG A 91 -10.95 17.74 -4.59
N GLU A 92 -9.87 17.03 -4.89
CA GLU A 92 -9.07 17.22 -6.11
C GLU A 92 -9.93 16.99 -7.38
N VAL A 93 -10.75 15.93 -7.41
CA VAL A 93 -11.63 15.67 -8.55
C VAL A 93 -12.65 16.80 -8.71
N ARG A 94 -13.25 17.29 -7.62
CA ARG A 94 -14.24 18.37 -7.67
C ARG A 94 -13.62 19.69 -8.13
N GLU A 95 -12.47 20.07 -7.60
CA GLU A 95 -11.76 21.32 -7.92
C GLU A 95 -11.29 21.34 -9.39
N GLU A 96 -10.66 20.25 -9.84
CA GLU A 96 -10.06 20.19 -11.17
C GLU A 96 -11.06 19.84 -12.28
N THR A 97 -12.20 19.21 -11.97
CA THR A 97 -13.12 18.68 -12.99
C THR A 97 -14.59 19.08 -12.82
N GLY A 98 -14.97 19.66 -11.68
CA GLY A 98 -16.37 19.99 -11.35
C GLY A 98 -17.26 18.78 -11.03
N LEU A 99 -16.73 17.56 -11.08
CA LEU A 99 -17.46 16.32 -10.80
C LEU A 99 -17.31 15.89 -9.33
N GLU A 100 -18.33 15.20 -8.84
CA GLU A 100 -18.30 14.49 -7.56
C GLU A 100 -17.97 13.02 -7.84
N CYS A 101 -17.21 12.38 -6.95
CA CYS A 101 -16.82 10.99 -7.13
C CYS A 101 -16.76 10.20 -5.83
N GLU A 102 -16.81 8.88 -5.94
CA GLU A 102 -16.51 7.95 -4.84
C GLU A 102 -15.39 6.99 -5.27
N PRO A 103 -14.40 6.72 -4.40
CA PRO A 103 -13.37 5.72 -4.69
C PRO A 103 -13.96 4.32 -4.67
N TYR A 104 -13.61 3.52 -5.68
CA TYR A 104 -13.98 2.12 -5.76
C TYR A 104 -12.91 1.21 -5.15
N THR A 105 -11.64 1.47 -5.45
CA THR A 105 -10.51 0.76 -4.82
C THR A 105 -9.24 1.59 -4.94
N LEU A 106 -8.32 1.41 -3.99
CA LEU A 106 -6.92 1.76 -4.17
C LEU A 106 -6.33 0.83 -5.23
N LEU A 107 -6.04 1.38 -6.40
CA LEU A 107 -5.60 0.63 -7.58
C LEU A 107 -4.10 0.36 -7.53
N ARG A 108 -3.33 1.32 -7.02
CA ARG A 108 -1.87 1.26 -6.96
C ARG A 108 -1.33 2.27 -5.94
N VAL A 109 -0.20 1.93 -5.34
CA VAL A 109 0.66 2.88 -4.63
C VAL A 109 1.98 3.03 -5.39
N GLU A 110 2.51 4.24 -5.46
CA GLU A 110 3.84 4.50 -6.03
C GLU A 110 4.66 5.30 -5.03
N GLU A 111 5.93 4.94 -4.84
CA GLU A 111 6.85 5.68 -3.98
C GLU A 111 8.08 6.16 -4.75
N SER A 112 8.59 7.33 -4.37
CA SER A 112 9.90 7.82 -4.81
C SER A 112 10.71 8.15 -3.57
N GLY A 113 10.99 7.08 -2.81
CA GLY A 113 11.34 7.19 -1.40
C GLY A 113 10.11 7.51 -0.55
N LEU A 114 10.12 7.12 0.71
CA LEU A 114 8.93 7.17 1.58
C LEU A 114 8.48 8.57 2.02
N ARG A 115 9.22 9.60 1.62
CA ARG A 115 8.80 11.00 1.75
C ARG A 115 7.86 11.45 0.64
N TRP A 116 7.78 10.71 -0.46
CA TRP A 116 6.89 10.99 -1.57
C TRP A 116 6.15 9.72 -1.96
N VAL A 117 4.84 9.69 -1.70
CA VAL A 117 4.00 8.53 -1.99
C VAL A 117 2.76 8.98 -2.75
N ARG A 118 2.44 8.32 -3.86
CA ARG A 118 1.25 8.56 -4.66
C ARG A 118 0.26 7.40 -4.50
N PHE A 119 -0.97 7.74 -4.13
CA PHE A 119 -2.09 6.83 -4.02
C PHE A 119 -3.00 7.02 -5.23
N VAL A 120 -3.14 5.97 -6.03
CA VAL A 120 -3.94 6.00 -7.25
C VAL A 120 -5.21 5.21 -7.02
N PHE A 121 -6.35 5.88 -7.14
CA PHE A 121 -7.66 5.27 -6.96
C PHE A 121 -8.34 5.06 -8.31
N LEU A 122 -9.00 3.91 -8.45
CA LEU A 122 -10.11 3.78 -9.40
C LEU A 122 -11.34 4.35 -8.72
N ALA A 123 -12.03 5.29 -9.36
CA ALA A 123 -13.19 5.97 -8.81
C ALA A 123 -14.33 6.07 -9.83
N THR A 124 -15.53 6.35 -9.34
CA THR A 124 -16.74 6.50 -10.14
C THR A 124 -17.35 7.87 -9.91
N VAL A 125 -17.86 8.49 -10.97
CA VAL A 125 -18.61 9.75 -10.87
C VAL A 125 -19.95 9.48 -10.18
N THR A 126 -20.30 10.32 -9.20
CA THR A 126 -21.56 10.24 -8.46
C THR A 126 -22.43 11.48 -8.64
N GLY A 127 -21.88 12.57 -9.18
CA GLY A 127 -22.59 13.82 -9.35
C GLY A 127 -21.72 14.92 -9.95
N GLY A 128 -22.17 16.17 -9.78
CA GLY A 128 -21.49 17.35 -10.30
C GLY A 128 -21.69 17.61 -11.80
N LYS A 129 -20.95 18.58 -12.33
CA LYS A 129 -21.00 19.01 -13.73
C LYS A 129 -19.57 19.16 -14.24
N LEU A 130 -19.29 18.56 -15.39
CA LEU A 130 -17.98 18.63 -16.02
C LEU A 130 -17.58 20.08 -16.29
N LYS A 131 -16.42 20.48 -15.75
CA LYS A 131 -15.82 21.81 -15.85
C LYS A 131 -15.39 22.11 -17.27
N THR A 132 -15.86 23.24 -17.79
CA THR A 132 -15.58 23.73 -19.13
C THR A 132 -14.53 24.83 -19.13
N GLU A 133 -14.00 25.20 -20.30
CA GLU A 133 -13.04 26.32 -20.44
C GLU A 133 -13.57 27.66 -19.91
N ALA A 134 -14.89 27.85 -19.90
CA ALA A 134 -15.51 29.06 -19.35
C ALA A 134 -15.41 29.14 -17.81
N GLU A 135 -15.15 28.01 -17.16
CA GLU A 135 -14.98 27.85 -15.71
C GLU A 135 -13.48 27.72 -15.34
N ALA A 136 -12.57 28.08 -16.25
CA ALA A 136 -11.12 28.01 -16.02
C ALA A 136 -10.66 28.86 -14.84
N ASP A 137 -9.81 28.30 -14.00
CA ASP A 137 -9.24 28.94 -12.81
C ASP A 137 -7.79 28.49 -12.56
N GLU A 138 -7.31 28.66 -11.33
CA GLU A 138 -5.96 28.27 -10.92
C GLU A 138 -5.76 26.76 -10.74
N GLU A 139 -6.85 26.01 -10.54
CA GLU A 139 -6.83 24.56 -10.37
C GLU A 139 -6.71 23.87 -11.74
N SER A 140 -7.56 24.27 -12.68
CA SER A 140 -7.54 23.72 -14.03
C SER A 140 -8.22 24.62 -15.06
N LEU A 141 -7.86 24.42 -16.33
CA LEU A 141 -8.50 25.13 -17.44
C LEU A 141 -9.83 24.50 -17.83
N GLN A 142 -9.94 23.17 -17.80
CA GLN A 142 -11.12 22.40 -18.17
C GLN A 142 -10.89 20.92 -17.85
N ALA A 143 -11.94 20.11 -17.95
CA ALA A 143 -11.86 18.65 -17.93
C ALA A 143 -12.54 18.03 -19.15
N CYS A 144 -12.06 16.87 -19.59
CA CYS A 144 -12.66 16.12 -20.70
C CYS A 144 -12.61 14.61 -20.51
N TRP A 145 -13.46 13.90 -21.26
CA TRP A 145 -13.39 12.46 -21.42
C TRP A 145 -12.50 12.12 -22.62
N TRP A 146 -11.42 11.41 -22.37
CA TRP A 146 -10.42 11.04 -23.38
C TRP A 146 -10.58 9.58 -23.80
N ASP A 147 -10.80 9.35 -25.10
CA ASP A 147 -10.92 8.02 -25.71
C ASP A 147 -9.62 7.19 -25.72
N ARG A 148 -8.50 7.79 -25.30
CA ARG A 148 -7.13 7.23 -25.33
C ARG A 148 -6.53 7.09 -26.73
N VAL A 149 -7.18 7.69 -27.74
CA VAL A 149 -6.77 7.64 -29.15
C VAL A 149 -6.48 9.04 -29.67
N CYS A 150 -7.36 10.01 -29.38
CA CYS A 150 -7.19 11.40 -29.79
C CYS A 150 -5.88 11.96 -29.23
N PRO A 151 -5.05 12.65 -30.04
CA PRO A 151 -3.79 13.19 -29.55
C PRO A 151 -4.05 14.33 -28.57
N LEU A 152 -3.59 14.17 -27.33
CA LEU A 152 -3.56 15.23 -26.33
C LEU A 152 -2.11 15.48 -25.88
N PRO A 153 -1.72 16.74 -25.62
CA PRO A 153 -0.41 17.04 -25.06
C PRO A 153 -0.37 16.62 -23.58
N LEU A 154 -0.01 15.36 -23.31
CA LEU A 154 0.03 14.84 -21.94
C LEU A 154 1.13 15.49 -21.09
N ARG A 155 0.85 15.75 -19.81
CA ARG A 155 1.82 16.27 -18.84
C ARG A 155 2.98 15.28 -18.62
N GLY A 156 2.64 14.01 -18.43
CA GLY A 156 3.57 12.90 -18.25
C GLY A 156 3.03 11.62 -18.87
N ARG A 157 3.90 10.71 -19.29
CA ARG A 157 3.51 9.40 -19.86
C ARG A 157 3.26 8.32 -18.80
N ASP A 158 3.62 8.60 -17.55
CA ASP A 158 3.41 7.72 -16.41
C ASP A 158 1.93 7.39 -16.18
N MET A 159 1.02 8.35 -16.42
CA MET A 159 -0.43 8.13 -16.34
C MET A 159 -0.93 7.01 -17.28
N LEU A 160 -0.24 6.70 -18.38
CA LEU A 160 -0.67 5.64 -19.31
C LEU A 160 -0.64 4.27 -18.63
N GLY A 161 0.35 4.03 -17.76
CA GLY A 161 0.42 2.81 -16.95
C GLY A 161 -0.72 2.72 -15.94
N LEU A 162 -1.11 3.85 -15.35
CA LEU A 162 -2.22 3.95 -14.39
C LEU A 162 -3.57 3.70 -15.07
N VAL A 163 -3.80 4.33 -16.22
CA VAL A 163 -4.98 4.09 -17.06
C VAL A 163 -5.05 2.64 -17.51
N GLY A 164 -3.94 2.07 -17.97
CA GLY A 164 -3.88 0.65 -18.34
C GLY A 164 -4.22 -0.29 -17.19
N ALA A 165 -3.74 0.03 -15.98
CA ALA A 165 -4.08 -0.73 -14.77
C ALA A 165 -5.58 -0.63 -14.43
N ALA A 166 -6.17 0.57 -14.52
CA ALA A 166 -7.59 0.78 -14.23
C ALA A 166 -8.49 0.02 -15.21
N VAL A 167 -8.16 0.06 -16.51
CA VAL A 167 -8.90 -0.66 -17.55
C VAL A 167 -8.76 -2.16 -17.38
N ALA A 168 -7.57 -2.65 -17.01
CA ALA A 168 -7.37 -4.06 -16.72
C ALA A 168 -8.19 -4.49 -15.49
N TYR A 169 -8.20 -3.68 -14.43
CA TYR A 169 -8.96 -3.94 -13.21
C TYR A 169 -10.47 -3.93 -13.44
N ALA A 170 -10.99 -2.95 -14.19
CA ALA A 170 -12.42 -2.86 -14.52
C ALA A 170 -12.92 -4.07 -15.34
N ARG A 171 -12.04 -4.70 -16.13
CA ARG A 171 -12.36 -5.93 -16.88
C ARG A 171 -12.26 -7.18 -16.02
N LEU A 172 -11.19 -7.28 -15.23
CA LEU A 172 -10.90 -8.43 -14.38
C LEU A 172 -10.18 -7.94 -13.13
N PRO A 173 -10.91 -7.73 -12.01
CA PRO A 173 -10.31 -7.32 -10.75
C PRO A 173 -9.20 -8.29 -10.34
N ARG A 174 -7.98 -7.76 -10.19
CA ARG A 174 -6.81 -8.58 -9.82
C ARG A 174 -6.61 -8.71 -8.33
N HIS A 175 -7.23 -7.84 -7.54
CA HIS A 175 -7.26 -7.90 -6.09
C HIS A 175 -8.64 -7.47 -5.59
N PRO A 176 -9.06 -7.90 -4.39
CA PRO A 176 -10.30 -7.44 -3.76
C PRO A 176 -10.36 -5.92 -3.63
N HIS A 177 -11.58 -5.40 -3.54
CA HIS A 177 -11.81 -3.99 -3.23
C HIS A 177 -11.14 -3.65 -1.91
N ALA A 178 -10.24 -2.68 -1.95
CA ALA A 178 -9.46 -2.26 -0.80
C ALA A 178 -9.40 -0.74 -0.79
N LEU A 179 -10.05 -0.14 0.21
CA LEU A 179 -9.93 1.27 0.52
C LEU A 179 -9.06 1.44 1.78
N PRO A 180 -8.43 2.62 1.97
CA PRO A 180 -7.68 2.90 3.17
C PRO A 180 -8.53 2.74 4.43
N SER A 181 -7.97 2.09 5.46
CA SER A 181 -8.58 2.09 6.79
C SER A 181 -8.24 3.38 7.52
N GLU A 182 -9.26 4.09 7.98
CA GLU A 182 -9.12 5.37 8.71
C GLU A 182 -8.69 5.14 10.16
N LEU A 183 -7.41 4.82 10.35
CA LEU A 183 -6.77 4.69 11.65
C LEU A 183 -5.52 5.57 11.71
N PRO A 184 -5.26 6.29 12.82
CA PRO A 184 -4.11 7.17 12.92
C PRO A 184 -2.81 6.35 12.95
N CYS A 185 -1.73 6.91 12.42
CA CYS A 185 -0.41 6.29 12.49
C CYS A 185 0.65 7.40 12.67
N PRO A 186 1.45 7.40 13.75
CA PRO A 186 2.42 8.47 13.98
C PRO A 186 3.65 8.39 13.06
N VAL A 187 3.83 7.25 12.39
CA VAL A 187 5.04 6.89 11.63
C VAL A 187 4.69 6.37 10.24
N VAL A 188 5.67 6.36 9.34
CA VAL A 188 5.58 5.55 8.13
C VAL A 188 6.15 4.17 8.49
N CYS A 189 5.35 3.12 8.39
CA CYS A 189 5.77 1.77 8.75
C CYS A 189 5.18 0.69 7.84
N LEU A 190 5.76 -0.50 7.92
CA LEU A 190 5.29 -1.70 7.25
C LEU A 190 4.89 -2.71 8.30
N ARG A 191 3.67 -3.23 8.21
CA ARG A 191 3.25 -4.43 8.94
C ARG A 191 3.38 -5.61 8.01
N ALA A 192 4.30 -6.51 8.32
CA ALA A 192 4.73 -7.57 7.42
C ALA A 192 4.08 -8.90 7.75
N THR A 193 3.20 -9.36 6.85
CA THR A 193 2.81 -10.78 6.81
C THR A 193 3.92 -11.54 6.07
N VAL A 194 4.84 -12.17 6.81
CA VAL A 194 5.91 -12.98 6.23
C VAL A 194 5.50 -14.45 6.28
N ALA A 195 5.22 -15.04 5.12
CA ALA A 195 4.66 -16.39 5.02
C ALA A 195 5.63 -17.39 4.36
N VAL A 196 5.61 -18.63 4.86
CA VAL A 196 6.20 -19.82 4.23
C VAL A 196 5.08 -20.83 3.99
N CYS A 197 4.99 -21.34 2.76
CA CYS A 197 4.03 -22.39 2.39
C CYS A 197 4.79 -23.66 2.01
N PHE A 198 4.37 -24.79 2.58
CA PHE A 198 4.89 -26.12 2.25
C PHE A 198 3.81 -26.95 1.56
N CYS A 199 4.13 -27.55 0.41
CA CYS A 199 3.19 -28.23 -0.51
C CYS A 199 2.09 -27.28 -1.05
N SER A 200 1.19 -27.77 -1.93
CA SER A 200 0.10 -26.96 -2.47
C SER A 200 -0.78 -26.42 -1.34
N ILE A 201 -1.20 -25.16 -1.45
CA ILE A 201 -1.71 -24.39 -0.31
C ILE A 201 -3.13 -24.84 0.15
N GLU A 202 -3.82 -25.67 -0.64
CA GLU A 202 -5.13 -26.26 -0.29
C GLU A 202 -5.05 -27.46 0.68
N GLU A 203 -3.90 -28.16 0.75
CA GLU A 203 -3.65 -29.27 1.70
C GLU A 203 -2.36 -29.07 2.52
N GLY A 204 -1.69 -27.92 2.31
CA GLY A 204 -0.34 -27.63 2.76
C GLY A 204 -0.26 -26.99 4.14
N MET A 205 0.96 -26.98 4.68
CA MET A 205 1.26 -26.31 5.95
C MET A 205 1.69 -24.86 5.66
N VAL A 206 1.00 -23.90 6.28
CA VAL A 206 1.32 -22.48 6.17
C VAL A 206 1.81 -21.95 7.51
N TYR A 207 2.94 -21.24 7.47
CA TYR A 207 3.53 -20.60 8.63
C TYR A 207 3.69 -19.11 8.38
N VAL A 208 3.38 -18.30 9.39
CA VAL A 208 3.61 -16.86 9.40
C VAL A 208 4.61 -16.49 10.48
N LEU A 209 5.44 -15.49 10.22
CA LEU A 209 6.36 -14.94 11.21
C LEU A 209 5.58 -14.03 12.15
N GLY A 210 5.60 -14.33 13.45
CA GLY A 210 5.11 -13.46 14.51
C GLY A 210 6.26 -12.78 15.25
N CYS A 211 5.96 -11.66 15.88
CA CYS A 211 6.81 -10.96 16.84
C CYS A 211 6.10 -10.89 18.21
N GLY A 212 6.88 -10.72 19.27
CA GLY A 212 6.39 -10.61 20.64
C GLY A 212 6.33 -11.94 21.38
N ASP A 213 5.84 -11.89 22.62
CA ASP A 213 5.66 -13.08 23.44
C ASP A 213 4.52 -13.94 22.87
N ARG A 214 4.80 -15.23 22.66
CA ARG A 214 3.88 -16.18 22.03
C ARG A 214 2.55 -16.34 22.76
N GLU A 215 2.53 -16.16 24.08
CA GLU A 215 1.35 -16.39 24.92
C GLU A 215 0.69 -15.08 25.35
N VAL A 216 1.44 -13.99 25.43
CA VAL A 216 0.95 -12.72 25.98
C VAL A 216 0.46 -11.75 24.90
N ASP A 217 1.28 -11.46 23.88
CA ASP A 217 0.97 -10.44 22.86
C ASP A 217 1.66 -10.71 21.51
N PRO A 218 1.29 -11.80 20.82
CA PRO A 218 1.84 -12.12 19.52
C PRO A 218 1.15 -11.32 18.43
N HIS A 219 1.95 -10.65 17.60
CA HIS A 219 1.49 -9.79 16.52
C HIS A 219 2.38 -9.94 15.27
N LEU A 220 1.92 -9.45 14.13
CA LEU A 220 2.71 -9.43 12.91
C LEU A 220 3.83 -8.39 13.01
N PRO A 221 5.06 -8.71 12.54
CA PRO A 221 6.20 -7.79 12.59
C PRO A 221 5.92 -6.41 12.01
N VAL A 222 6.20 -5.36 12.79
CA VAL A 222 6.09 -3.97 12.38
C VAL A 222 7.49 -3.36 12.28
N THR A 223 7.85 -2.91 11.08
CA THR A 223 9.10 -2.18 10.82
C THR A 223 8.82 -0.72 10.49
N VAL A 224 9.48 0.19 11.19
CA VAL A 224 9.37 1.63 10.93
C VAL A 224 10.33 2.03 9.83
N CYS A 225 9.86 2.87 8.93
CA CYS A 225 10.65 3.45 7.88
C CYS A 225 11.31 4.73 8.39
N GLY A 226 12.60 4.88 8.12
CA GLY A 226 13.33 6.05 8.56
C GLY A 226 13.11 7.22 7.62
N LEU A 227 12.81 8.38 8.20
CA LEU A 227 12.66 9.65 7.49
C LEU A 227 13.83 10.60 7.82
N SER A 228 15.00 10.06 8.15
CA SER A 228 16.22 10.86 8.32
C SER A 228 16.73 11.38 6.97
N GLN A 229 17.68 12.31 6.95
CA GLN A 229 18.36 12.68 5.68
C GLN A 229 19.18 11.50 5.14
N ALA A 230 19.79 10.70 6.02
CA ALA A 230 20.56 9.51 5.66
C ALA A 230 19.69 8.44 4.97
N GLU A 231 18.38 8.46 5.21
CA GLU A 231 17.40 7.53 4.62
C GLU A 231 16.42 8.25 3.67
N ALA A 232 16.75 9.45 3.18
CA ALA A 232 15.85 10.21 2.32
C ALA A 232 15.52 9.51 0.98
N SER A 233 16.42 8.63 0.51
CA SER A 233 16.22 7.77 -0.66
C SER A 233 15.76 6.34 -0.31
N SER A 234 15.53 6.05 0.98
CA SER A 234 15.09 4.73 1.41
C SER A 234 13.66 4.46 0.95
N SER A 235 13.52 3.32 0.28
CA SER A 235 12.23 2.76 -0.13
C SER A 235 11.72 1.78 0.90
N ILE A 236 10.52 1.24 0.68
CA ILE A 236 9.95 0.13 1.43
C ILE A 236 10.91 -1.07 1.49
N GLN A 237 11.68 -1.29 0.42
CA GLN A 237 12.66 -2.39 0.36
C GLN A 237 13.76 -2.26 1.41
N THR A 238 14.15 -1.03 1.79
CA THR A 238 15.13 -0.82 2.85
C THR A 238 14.59 -1.30 4.20
N ALA A 239 13.34 -0.98 4.53
CA ALA A 239 12.71 -1.43 5.76
C ALA A 239 12.48 -2.94 5.79
N ILE A 240 12.06 -3.54 4.65
CA ILE A 240 11.98 -5.00 4.51
C ILE A 240 13.34 -5.66 4.72
N THR A 241 14.40 -5.14 4.08
CA THR A 241 15.75 -5.67 4.22
C THR A 241 16.21 -5.62 5.68
N ARG A 242 15.92 -4.53 6.39
CA ARG A 242 16.25 -4.36 7.81
C ARG A 242 15.52 -5.39 8.69
N LEU A 243 14.22 -5.60 8.46
CA LEU A 243 13.45 -6.63 9.13
C LEU A 243 14.06 -8.01 8.90
N LEU A 244 14.30 -8.37 7.64
CA LEU A 244 14.86 -9.68 7.29
C LEU A 244 16.27 -9.89 7.86
N GLN A 245 17.11 -8.85 7.89
CA GLN A 245 18.45 -8.91 8.51
C GLN A 245 18.38 -9.06 10.03
N LYS A 246 17.38 -8.47 10.71
CA LYS A 246 17.20 -8.68 12.15
C LYS A 246 16.80 -10.13 12.44
N VAL A 247 15.82 -10.66 11.70
CA VAL A 247 15.35 -12.04 11.83
C VAL A 247 16.44 -13.04 11.44
N TRP A 248 17.24 -12.70 10.43
CA TRP A 248 18.31 -13.51 9.85
C TRP A 248 19.59 -12.70 9.55
N PRO A 249 20.48 -12.50 10.56
CA PRO A 249 21.68 -11.65 10.42
C PRO A 249 22.72 -12.11 9.41
N SER A 250 22.78 -13.41 9.13
CA SER A 250 23.56 -13.99 8.03
C SER A 250 22.56 -14.43 6.97
N PRO A 251 22.74 -14.07 5.67
CA PRO A 251 21.75 -14.36 4.65
C PRO A 251 21.51 -15.86 4.62
N PRO A 252 20.33 -16.33 5.05
CA PRO A 252 20.02 -17.73 4.95
C PRO A 252 19.94 -18.07 3.47
N LYS A 253 19.95 -19.35 3.17
CA LYS A 253 19.60 -19.89 1.85
C LYS A 253 18.08 -19.73 1.62
N ILE A 254 17.57 -18.49 1.70
CA ILE A 254 16.17 -18.12 1.50
C ILE A 254 16.06 -17.03 0.44
N HIS A 255 15.01 -17.14 -0.37
CA HIS A 255 14.58 -16.09 -1.28
C HIS A 255 13.34 -15.43 -0.69
N ALA A 256 13.45 -14.17 -0.30
CA ALA A 256 12.33 -13.36 0.16
C ALA A 256 11.79 -12.51 -0.99
N ARG A 257 10.47 -12.54 -1.19
CA ARG A 257 9.79 -11.77 -2.23
C ARG A 257 8.58 -11.04 -1.66
N MET A 258 8.62 -9.71 -1.71
CA MET A 258 7.43 -8.89 -1.52
C MET A 258 6.47 -9.08 -2.70
N LEU A 259 5.23 -9.42 -2.41
CA LEU A 259 4.21 -9.64 -3.44
C LEU A 259 3.34 -8.41 -3.69
N GLY A 260 3.10 -7.57 -2.68
CA GLY A 260 2.27 -6.37 -2.77
C GLY A 260 1.66 -5.99 -1.41
N LEU A 261 0.66 -5.11 -1.43
CA LEU A 261 -0.07 -4.68 -0.23
C LEU A 261 -1.39 -5.43 -0.09
N LEU A 262 -1.71 -5.83 1.14
CA LEU A 262 -3.03 -6.29 1.53
C LEU A 262 -3.99 -5.11 1.75
N GLY A 263 -3.47 -3.98 2.20
CA GLY A 263 -4.21 -2.74 2.46
C GLY A 263 -3.30 -1.68 3.07
N ILE A 264 -3.87 -0.51 3.35
CA ILE A 264 -3.15 0.58 4.03
C ILE A 264 -4.01 1.17 5.16
N GLN A 265 -3.33 1.72 6.15
CA GLN A 265 -3.93 2.50 7.22
C GLN A 265 -3.40 3.93 7.18
N HIS A 266 -4.31 4.90 7.19
CA HIS A 266 -4.01 6.32 7.28
C HIS A 266 -5.21 7.09 7.79
N LEU A 267 -4.98 8.01 8.74
CA LEU A 267 -5.95 9.02 9.13
C LEU A 267 -5.20 10.27 9.57
N ALA A 268 -5.33 11.33 8.78
CA ALA A 268 -4.69 12.60 9.10
C ALA A 268 -5.30 13.25 10.35
N GLY A 269 -4.47 13.93 11.15
CA GLY A 269 -4.96 14.97 12.07
C GLY A 269 -5.64 14.58 13.39
N VAL A 270 -5.49 13.35 13.93
CA VAL A 270 -6.10 12.98 15.24
C VAL A 270 -5.25 13.39 16.47
N GLY A 271 -4.13 14.11 16.28
CA GLY A 271 -3.26 14.59 17.37
C GLY A 271 -3.40 16.10 17.63
N VAL A 272 -3.16 16.53 18.87
CA VAL A 272 -3.26 17.93 19.34
C VAL A 272 -2.47 18.92 18.46
N ASP A 273 -1.42 18.45 17.77
CA ASP A 273 -0.57 19.24 16.87
C ASP A 273 -0.44 18.69 15.43
N GLY A 274 -1.29 17.74 14.99
CA GLY A 274 -1.22 17.18 13.63
C GLY A 274 -0.05 16.20 13.37
N GLY A 275 0.47 15.55 14.41
CA GLY A 275 1.62 14.64 14.34
C GLY A 275 1.31 13.15 14.08
N ALA A 276 0.17 12.83 13.47
CA ALA A 276 -0.26 11.44 13.23
C ALA A 276 -0.57 11.16 11.76
N ASP A 277 0.08 11.89 10.84
CA ASP A 277 -0.17 11.80 9.41
C ASP A 277 0.66 10.69 8.72
N GLY A 278 1.18 9.73 9.50
CA GLY A 278 1.90 8.58 8.98
C GLY A 278 1.00 7.57 8.29
N ILE A 279 1.62 6.51 7.78
CA ILE A 279 0.94 5.44 7.03
C ILE A 279 1.50 4.10 7.45
N CYS A 280 0.62 3.15 7.70
CA CYS A 280 0.99 1.75 7.82
C CYS A 280 0.63 1.00 6.53
N PHE A 281 1.65 0.44 5.88
CA PHE A 281 1.48 -0.44 4.73
C PHE A 281 1.39 -1.89 5.22
N ASN A 282 0.26 -2.55 5.00
CA ASN A 282 0.11 -3.97 5.31
C ASN A 282 0.65 -4.77 4.11
N ILE A 283 1.83 -5.36 4.25
CA ILE A 283 2.55 -6.02 3.14
C ILE A 283 2.50 -7.54 3.27
N LEU A 284 2.52 -8.22 2.13
CA LEU A 284 2.68 -9.68 2.06
C LEU A 284 4.05 -10.03 1.46
N ILE A 285 4.84 -10.77 2.22
CA ILE A 285 6.16 -11.30 1.84
C ILE A 285 6.08 -12.82 1.86
N THR A 286 6.59 -13.45 0.80
CA THR A 286 6.78 -14.90 0.76
C THR A 286 8.25 -15.24 0.91
N ILE A 287 8.52 -16.32 1.64
CA ILE A 287 9.86 -16.87 1.82
C ILE A 287 9.89 -18.26 1.17
N SER A 288 10.86 -18.47 0.27
CA SER A 288 11.11 -19.78 -0.36
C SER A 288 12.53 -20.26 -0.05
N PRO A 289 12.74 -21.51 0.37
CA PRO A 289 14.08 -22.09 0.51
C PRO A 289 14.80 -22.16 -0.84
N THR A 290 16.12 -21.90 -0.90
CA THR A 290 16.88 -21.88 -2.17
C THR A 290 17.31 -23.25 -2.69
N LYS A 291 17.04 -24.34 -1.95
CA LYS A 291 17.09 -25.70 -2.46
C LYS A 291 15.78 -26.41 -2.10
N PRO A 292 15.17 -27.19 -3.00
CA PRO A 292 14.17 -28.17 -2.58
C PRO A 292 14.86 -29.07 -1.55
N LEU A 293 14.20 -29.30 -0.42
CA LEU A 293 14.71 -30.16 0.64
C LEU A 293 14.77 -31.60 0.12
N GLY A 294 15.88 -31.93 -0.53
CA GLY A 294 16.26 -33.29 -0.89
C GLY A 294 16.93 -33.94 0.30
N GLY A 295 16.11 -34.37 1.26
CA GLY A 295 16.45 -35.38 2.25
C GLY A 295 15.56 -36.59 2.02
N THR A 296 16.05 -37.80 2.33
CA THR A 296 15.34 -39.08 2.11
C THR A 296 14.04 -39.24 2.91
N ASP A 297 13.70 -38.28 3.76
CA ASP A 297 12.39 -38.11 4.38
C ASP A 297 11.84 -36.76 3.91
N GLY A 298 10.68 -36.73 3.26
CA GLY A 298 10.04 -35.54 2.65
C GLY A 298 9.60 -34.44 3.63
N GLY A 299 10.38 -34.16 4.67
CA GLY A 299 10.16 -33.12 5.67
C GLY A 299 10.55 -31.74 5.14
N CYS A 300 9.59 -30.83 5.19
CA CYS A 300 9.79 -29.42 4.94
C CYS A 300 10.33 -28.70 6.19
N GLU A 301 11.60 -28.31 6.21
CA GLU A 301 12.23 -27.61 7.35
C GLU A 301 12.07 -26.09 7.25
N LEU A 302 11.57 -25.46 8.32
CA LEU A 302 11.42 -24.01 8.42
C LEU A 302 12.78 -23.31 8.54
N PRO A 303 12.96 -22.12 7.91
CA PRO A 303 14.15 -21.32 8.14
C PRO A 303 14.31 -20.99 9.62
N VAL A 304 15.46 -21.32 10.20
CA VAL A 304 15.75 -21.06 11.61
C VAL A 304 15.78 -19.56 11.87
N VAL A 305 14.88 -19.07 12.70
CA VAL A 305 14.83 -17.67 13.17
C VAL A 305 15.92 -17.48 14.23
N LYS A 306 16.74 -16.42 14.10
CA LYS A 306 17.89 -16.18 14.98
C LYS A 306 17.62 -15.21 16.12
N ASP A 307 16.72 -14.26 15.91
CA ASP A 307 16.33 -13.28 16.92
C ASP A 307 15.17 -13.86 17.77
N PRO A 308 15.30 -13.94 19.10
CA PRO A 308 14.32 -14.59 19.97
C PRO A 308 12.98 -13.86 20.06
N SER A 309 12.91 -12.58 19.65
CA SER A 309 11.65 -11.82 19.60
C SER A 309 10.74 -12.27 18.46
N PHE A 310 11.25 -13.07 17.53
CA PHE A 310 10.51 -13.56 16.38
C PHE A 310 10.38 -15.07 16.41
N CYS A 311 9.27 -15.58 15.90
CA CYS A 311 9.09 -17.01 15.79
C CYS A 311 8.05 -17.40 14.73
N TRP A 312 8.13 -18.63 14.24
CA TRP A 312 7.13 -19.17 13.33
C TRP A 312 5.86 -19.56 14.09
N HIS A 313 4.73 -19.21 13.49
CA HIS A 313 3.39 -19.56 13.93
C HIS A 313 2.70 -20.34 12.80
N LYS A 314 2.21 -21.54 13.11
CA LYS A 314 1.48 -22.37 12.15
C LYS A 314 0.03 -21.91 12.07
N VAL A 315 -0.43 -21.53 10.89
CA VAL A 315 -1.84 -21.15 10.66
C VAL A 315 -2.72 -22.40 10.75
N GLU A 316 -3.63 -22.44 11.71
CA GLU A 316 -4.57 -23.54 11.93
C GLU A 316 -5.90 -23.30 11.20
N GLY A 317 -6.38 -22.05 11.14
CA GLY A 317 -7.64 -21.71 10.49
C GLY A 317 -7.66 -22.02 8.97
N GLU A 318 -8.52 -22.95 8.54
CA GLU A 318 -8.65 -23.36 7.13
C GLU A 318 -9.04 -22.20 6.21
N ASP A 319 -9.96 -21.34 6.63
CA ASP A 319 -10.39 -20.19 5.82
C ASP A 319 -9.25 -19.18 5.63
N ILE A 320 -8.43 -18.97 6.67
CA ILE A 320 -7.26 -18.09 6.62
C ILE A 320 -6.21 -18.67 5.68
N LYS A 321 -5.95 -19.98 5.74
CA LYS A 321 -5.03 -20.67 4.83
C LYS A 321 -5.47 -20.51 3.37
N LYS A 322 -6.74 -20.75 3.07
CA LYS A 322 -7.30 -20.62 1.71
C LYS A 322 -7.24 -19.19 1.19
N GLU A 323 -7.55 -18.21 2.03
CA GLU A 323 -7.46 -16.80 1.61
C GLU A 323 -6.01 -16.40 1.37
N LEU A 324 -5.10 -16.74 2.29
CA LEU A 324 -3.67 -16.46 2.12
C LEU A 324 -3.09 -17.15 0.87
N ALA A 325 -3.51 -18.39 0.59
CA ALA A 325 -3.21 -19.10 -0.65
C ALA A 325 -3.62 -18.31 -1.89
N SER A 326 -4.90 -17.94 -1.94
CA SER A 326 -5.51 -17.19 -3.02
C SER A 326 -4.76 -15.88 -3.26
N ARG A 327 -4.41 -15.16 -2.19
CA ARG A 327 -3.62 -13.92 -2.25
C ARG A 327 -2.23 -14.14 -2.85
N ILE A 328 -1.55 -15.23 -2.50
CA ILE A 328 -0.20 -15.56 -2.98
C ILE A 328 -0.23 -16.00 -4.44
N ASP A 329 -1.08 -16.98 -4.77
CA ASP A 329 -1.10 -17.63 -6.08
C ASP A 329 -1.66 -16.72 -7.18
N ALA A 330 -2.79 -16.05 -6.90
CA ALA A 330 -3.38 -15.09 -7.83
C ALA A 330 -2.65 -13.74 -7.83
N LYS A 331 -1.70 -13.53 -6.91
CA LYS A 331 -1.05 -12.23 -6.63
C LYS A 331 -2.09 -11.14 -6.41
N ALA A 332 -3.12 -11.47 -5.62
CA ALA A 332 -4.29 -10.62 -5.42
C ALA A 332 -4.05 -9.52 -4.38
N LEU A 333 -3.10 -8.64 -4.71
CA LEU A 333 -2.57 -7.59 -3.84
C LEU A 333 -2.52 -6.25 -4.59
N ILE A 334 -2.62 -5.16 -3.86
CA ILE A 334 -2.43 -3.82 -4.42
C ILE A 334 -0.95 -3.69 -4.80
N PRO A 335 -0.62 -3.36 -6.06
CA PRO A 335 0.76 -3.14 -6.48
C PRO A 335 1.37 -1.92 -5.81
N ILE A 336 2.65 -2.03 -5.47
CA ILE A 336 3.47 -0.91 -5.01
C ILE A 336 4.81 -0.90 -5.75
N ASN A 337 5.17 0.26 -6.29
CA ASN A 337 6.36 0.45 -7.13
C ASN A 337 7.13 1.71 -6.74
#